data_AF-A0A239HLG7-F1
#
_entry.id   AF-A0A239HLG7-F1
#
_cell.length_a   1.000
_cell.length_b   1.000
_cell.length_c   1.000
_cell.angle_alpha   90.00
_cell.angle_beta   90.00
_cell.angle_gamma   90.00
#
_symmetry.space_group_name_H-M   'P 1'
#
loop_
_entity.id
_entity.type
_entity.pdbx_description
1 polymer ?
#
loop_
_entity_poly.entity_id
_entity_poly.type
_entity_poly.pdbx_seq_one_letter_code
_entity_poly.pdbx_strand_id
1 'polypeptide(L)'
;MTQVQGAAPVLPRTPNRLDPIPGRRSLDDQTLAMIVSLASEVTILRARLDAAERLLTAANIFAPDAVDNFTPDAAAQAARERQRQHSMAKIFRPLREAAAIDLATLSSPEKVQP
;
A
#
# COMPACT_ATOMS: atom_id res chain seq x y z
N MET A 1 49.25 -39.31 -9.26
CA MET A 1 48.47 -38.25 -8.60
C MET A 1 48.13 -37.20 -9.64
N THR A 2 46.86 -36.87 -9.84
CA THR A 2 46.43 -35.86 -10.83
C THR A 2 45.34 -35.03 -10.19
N GLN A 3 45.64 -33.79 -9.81
CA GLN A 3 44.61 -32.86 -9.34
C GLN A 3 43.89 -32.27 -10.55
N VAL A 4 42.57 -32.40 -10.58
CA VAL A 4 41.71 -31.64 -11.49
C VAL A 4 41.45 -30.29 -10.82
N GLN A 5 42.03 -29.22 -11.35
CA GLN A 5 41.76 -27.87 -10.86
C GLN A 5 40.32 -27.47 -11.23
N GLY A 6 39.45 -27.40 -10.23
CA GLY A 6 38.10 -26.88 -10.40
C GLY A 6 38.14 -25.37 -10.67
N ALA A 7 37.77 -24.97 -11.88
CA ALA A 7 37.61 -23.56 -12.22
C ALA A 7 36.47 -22.94 -11.39
N ALA A 8 36.69 -21.75 -10.85
CA ALA A 8 35.67 -21.04 -10.08
C ALA A 8 34.46 -20.70 -10.97
N PRO A 9 33.20 -20.83 -10.48
CA PRO A 9 32.02 -20.55 -11.27
C PRO A 9 31.96 -19.08 -11.67
N VAL A 10 31.84 -18.82 -12.97
CA VAL A 10 31.74 -17.46 -13.52
C VAL A 10 30.37 -16.89 -13.17
N LEU A 11 30.34 -15.87 -12.31
CA LEU A 11 29.11 -15.16 -11.97
C LEU A 11 28.48 -14.50 -13.21
N PRO A 12 27.15 -14.54 -13.37
CA PRO A 12 26.48 -13.97 -14.53
C PRO A 12 26.65 -12.44 -14.57
N ARG A 13 27.04 -11.90 -15.73
CA ARG A 13 27.29 -10.46 -15.92
C ARG A 13 26.03 -9.60 -15.84
N THR A 14 24.88 -10.22 -16.08
CA THR A 14 23.56 -9.63 -15.90
C THR A 14 22.93 -10.32 -14.69
N PRO A 15 22.40 -9.60 -13.69
CA PRO A 15 21.71 -10.25 -12.59
C PRO A 15 20.49 -10.99 -13.13
N ASN A 16 20.42 -12.30 -12.88
CA ASN A 16 19.15 -13.01 -12.95
C ASN A 16 18.16 -12.35 -11.98
N ARG A 17 16.87 -12.43 -12.30
CA ARG A 17 15.79 -12.07 -11.39
C ARG A 17 16.04 -12.72 -10.03
N LEU A 18 16.01 -11.93 -8.94
CA LEU A 18 16.29 -12.45 -7.59
C LEU A 18 15.41 -13.67 -7.31
N ASP A 19 16.03 -14.74 -6.82
CA ASP A 19 15.32 -15.96 -6.45
C ASP A 19 14.28 -15.67 -5.36
N PRO A 20 13.07 -16.24 -5.46
CA PRO A 20 12.01 -16.00 -4.47
C PRO A 20 12.43 -16.59 -3.11
N ILE A 21 12.50 -15.73 -2.10
CA ILE A 21 12.83 -16.12 -0.73
C ILE A 21 11.78 -17.13 -0.22
N PRO A 22 12.18 -18.35 0.22
CA PRO A 22 11.24 -19.33 0.73
C PRO A 22 10.37 -18.77 1.86
N GLY A 23 9.05 -18.93 1.73
CA GLY A 23 8.07 -18.43 2.70
C GLY A 23 7.63 -16.96 2.53
N ARG A 24 8.30 -16.14 1.71
CA ARG A 24 7.82 -14.79 1.36
C ARG A 24 6.59 -14.88 0.46
N ARG A 25 5.49 -14.20 0.80
CA ARG A 25 4.30 -14.12 -0.07
C ARG A 25 4.40 -12.86 -0.94
N SER A 26 3.96 -12.97 -2.19
CA SER A 26 3.87 -11.81 -3.10
C SER A 26 2.94 -10.71 -2.57
N LEU A 27 1.99 -11.08 -1.71
CA LEU A 27 1.11 -10.15 -1.00
C LEU A 27 1.87 -9.23 -0.04
N ASP A 28 2.96 -9.69 0.58
CA ASP A 28 3.68 -8.94 1.61
C ASP A 28 4.37 -7.71 1.02
N ASP A 29 5.10 -7.89 -0.08
CA ASP A 29 5.75 -6.80 -0.84
C ASP A 29 4.71 -5.85 -1.44
N GLN A 30 3.59 -6.36 -1.94
CA GLN A 30 2.51 -5.55 -2.52
C GLN A 30 1.78 -4.72 -1.45
N THR A 31 1.52 -5.28 -0.27
CA THR A 31 0.96 -4.57 0.89
C THR A 31 1.92 -3.49 1.37
N LEU A 32 3.22 -3.78 1.49
CA LEU A 32 4.22 -2.78 1.88
C LEU A 32 4.30 -1.63 0.88
N ALA A 33 4.33 -1.91 -0.42
CA ALA A 33 4.32 -0.89 -1.47
C ALA A 33 3.05 -0.01 -1.41
N MET A 34 1.88 -0.61 -1.16
CA MET A 34 0.62 0.12 -0.98
C MET A 34 0.66 1.04 0.25
N ILE A 35 1.20 0.58 1.38
CA ILE A 35 1.35 1.38 2.61
C ILE A 35 2.29 2.57 2.38
N VAL A 36 3.45 2.36 1.73
CA VAL A 36 4.42 3.43 1.43
C VAL A 36 3.83 4.46 0.46
N SER A 37 3.10 4.02 -0.57
CA SER A 37 2.36 4.92 -1.47
C SER A 37 1.31 5.76 -0.72
N LEU A 38 0.46 5.13 0.10
CA LEU A 38 -0.56 5.85 0.89
C LEU A 38 0.06 6.82 1.91
N ALA A 39 1.18 6.46 2.55
CA ALA A 39 1.90 7.35 3.46
C ALA A 39 2.47 8.59 2.73
N SER A 40 2.92 8.41 1.49
CA SER A 40 3.43 9.49 0.64
C SER A 40 2.29 10.46 0.26
N GLU A 41 1.15 9.93 -0.22
CA GLU A 41 -0.04 10.71 -0.54
C GLU A 41 -0.59 11.47 0.68
N VAL A 42 -0.68 10.82 1.85
CA VAL A 42 -1.11 11.48 3.11
C VAL A 42 -0.16 12.62 3.51
N THR A 43 1.14 12.49 3.24
CA THR A 43 2.13 13.54 3.51
C THR A 43 1.94 14.74 2.57
N ILE A 44 1.71 14.48 1.27
CA ILE A 44 1.39 15.52 0.28
C ILE A 44 0.07 16.22 0.62
N LEU A 45 -0.96 15.47 1.02
CA LEU A 45 -2.26 16.03 1.41
C LEU A 45 -2.15 16.92 2.66
N ARG A 46 -1.34 16.54 3.67
CA ARG A 46 -1.06 17.39 4.85
C ARG A 46 -0.37 18.70 4.45
N ALA A 47 0.67 18.65 3.62
CA ALA A 47 1.36 19.84 3.17
C ALA A 47 0.45 20.78 2.35
N ARG A 48 -0.45 20.22 1.54
CA ARG A 48 -1.46 21.00 0.80
C ARG A 48 -2.55 21.59 1.69
N LEU A 49 -2.88 20.94 2.80
CA LEU A 49 -3.85 21.44 3.78
C LEU A 49 -3.27 22.61 4.58
N ASP A 50 -2.06 22.46 5.14
CA ASP A 50 -1.31 23.53 5.81
C ASP A 50 -1.18 24.77 4.91
N ALA A 51 -0.80 24.58 3.64
CA ALA A 51 -0.72 25.67 2.66
C ALA A 51 -2.07 26.36 2.43
N ALA A 52 -3.17 25.61 2.36
CA ALA A 52 -4.52 26.18 2.19
C ALA A 52 -4.96 26.97 3.43
N GLU A 53 -4.72 26.45 4.64
CA GLU A 53 -5.04 27.11 5.90
C GLU A 53 -4.25 28.42 6.08
N ARG A 54 -2.94 28.41 5.79
CA ARG A 54 -2.10 29.61 5.78
C ARG A 54 -2.61 30.67 4.78
N LEU A 55 -2.98 30.25 3.57
CA LEU A 55 -3.50 31.17 2.54
C LEU A 55 -4.86 31.76 2.92
N LEU A 56 -5.77 30.96 3.48
CA LEU A 56 -7.09 31.43 3.94
C LEU A 56 -7.01 32.33 5.18
N THR A 57 -6.04 32.08 6.06
CA THR A 57 -5.74 32.95 7.21
C THR A 57 -5.13 34.27 6.75
N ALA A 58 -4.14 34.24 5.84
CA ALA A 58 -3.54 35.45 5.26
C ALA A 58 -4.54 36.30 4.45
N ALA A 59 -5.56 35.67 3.86
CA ALA A 59 -6.68 36.34 3.20
C ALA A 59 -7.75 36.89 4.19
N ASN A 60 -7.59 36.69 5.51
CA ASN A 60 -8.58 37.01 6.54
C ASN A 60 -9.95 36.31 6.34
N ILE A 61 -9.96 35.15 5.68
CA ILE A 61 -11.17 34.33 5.47
C ILE A 61 -11.39 33.38 6.66
N PHE A 62 -10.31 32.80 7.18
CA PHE A 62 -10.31 31.99 8.40
C PHE A 62 -9.59 32.75 9.53
N ALA A 63 -10.06 32.53 10.76
CA ALA A 63 -9.25 32.81 11.95
C ALA A 63 -8.12 31.76 12.08
N PRO A 64 -7.04 32.06 12.82
CA PRO A 64 -6.12 31.04 13.30
C PRO A 64 -6.87 29.88 13.98
N ASP A 65 -6.35 28.68 13.84
CA ASP A 65 -6.85 27.44 14.46
C ASP A 65 -8.33 27.09 14.11
N ALA A 66 -8.92 27.74 13.10
CA ALA A 66 -10.32 27.55 12.73
C ALA A 66 -10.65 26.13 12.22
N VAL A 67 -9.65 25.40 11.69
CA VAL A 67 -9.82 23.99 11.26
C VAL A 67 -9.74 23.03 12.44
N ASP A 68 -8.83 23.24 13.39
CA ASP A 68 -8.73 22.41 14.60
C ASP A 68 -9.97 22.58 15.50
N ASN A 69 -10.53 23.79 15.57
CA ASN A 69 -11.77 24.07 16.29
C ASN A 69 -13.06 23.71 15.50
N PHE A 70 -12.95 23.21 14.25
CA PHE A 70 -14.12 22.94 13.42
C PHE A 70 -14.90 21.69 13.90
N THR A 71 -16.03 21.94 14.56
CA THR A 71 -17.02 20.90 14.89
C THR A 71 -17.94 20.64 13.69
N PRO A 72 -17.93 19.45 13.08
CA PRO A 72 -18.77 19.15 11.91
C PRO A 72 -20.23 18.92 12.32
N ASP A 73 -21.17 19.55 11.60
CA ASP A 73 -22.60 19.27 11.73
C ASP A 73 -22.99 17.86 11.22
N ALA A 74 -24.24 17.46 11.42
CA ALA A 74 -24.75 16.14 11.04
C ALA A 74 -24.66 15.86 9.52
N ALA A 75 -24.81 16.87 8.65
CA ALA A 75 -24.70 16.72 7.21
C ALA A 75 -23.23 16.56 6.77
N ALA A 76 -22.32 17.33 7.38
CA ALA A 76 -20.88 17.18 7.20
C ALA A 76 -20.37 15.82 7.69
N GLN A 77 -20.87 15.33 8.83
CA GLN A 77 -20.60 13.98 9.34
C GLN A 77 -21.13 12.91 8.36
N ALA A 78 -22.37 13.01 7.89
CA ALA A 78 -22.95 12.07 6.92
C ALA A 78 -22.28 12.13 5.52
N ALA A 79 -21.68 13.26 5.14
CA ALA A 79 -20.84 13.36 3.95
C ALA A 79 -19.49 12.64 4.15
N ARG A 80 -18.79 12.92 5.26
CA ARG A 80 -17.53 12.26 5.64
C ARG A 80 -17.68 10.75 5.76
N GLU A 81 -18.78 10.27 6.34
CA GLU A 81 -19.12 8.85 6.48
C GLU A 81 -19.31 8.17 5.11
N ARG A 82 -20.12 8.74 4.22
CA ARG A 82 -20.28 8.23 2.84
C ARG A 82 -18.96 8.20 2.07
N GLN A 83 -18.13 9.24 2.22
CA GLN A 83 -16.80 9.29 1.61
C GLN A 83 -15.87 8.21 2.18
N ARG A 84 -15.88 7.99 3.51
CA ARG A 84 -15.09 6.94 4.17
C ARG A 84 -15.45 5.56 3.63
N GLN A 85 -16.74 5.22 3.60
CA GLN A 85 -17.22 3.94 3.09
C GLN A 85 -16.85 3.73 1.62
N HIS A 86 -17.02 4.75 0.78
CA HIS A 86 -16.65 4.70 -0.64
C HIS A 86 -15.14 4.46 -0.86
N SER A 87 -14.28 5.17 -0.10
CA SER A 87 -12.83 4.99 -0.15
C SER A 87 -12.40 3.61 0.35
N MET A 88 -12.94 3.14 1.48
CA MET A 88 -12.63 1.82 2.03
C MET A 88 -13.09 0.69 1.10
N ALA A 89 -14.28 0.80 0.51
CA ALA A 89 -14.80 -0.19 -0.46
C ALA A 89 -13.86 -0.36 -1.66
N LYS A 90 -13.27 0.75 -2.16
CA LYS A 90 -12.26 0.79 -3.22
C LYS A 90 -10.91 0.23 -2.77
N ILE A 91 -10.33 0.79 -1.69
CA ILE A 91 -8.98 0.43 -1.19
C ILE A 91 -8.90 -1.06 -0.83
N PHE A 92 -9.93 -1.61 -0.18
CA PHE A 92 -9.95 -3.03 0.17
C PHE A 92 -10.38 -3.96 -0.99
N ARG A 93 -10.71 -3.46 -2.19
CA ARG A 93 -11.14 -4.34 -3.29
C ARG A 93 -10.04 -5.32 -3.73
N PRO A 94 -8.79 -4.87 -4.05
CA PRO A 94 -7.73 -5.80 -4.44
C PRO A 94 -7.36 -6.79 -3.33
N LEU A 95 -7.46 -6.39 -2.06
CA LEU A 95 -7.19 -7.25 -0.91
C LEU A 95 -8.25 -8.35 -0.74
N ARG A 96 -9.53 -8.05 -0.99
CA ARG A 96 -10.59 -9.08 -1.05
C ARG A 96 -10.42 -10.02 -2.25
N GLU A 97 -10.05 -9.47 -3.41
CA GLU A 97 -9.79 -10.22 -4.65
C GLU A 97 -8.61 -11.21 -4.45
N ALA A 98 -7.49 -10.74 -3.89
CA ALA A 98 -6.33 -11.58 -3.57
C ALA A 98 -6.65 -12.65 -2.50
N ALA A 99 -7.32 -12.28 -1.42
CA ALA A 99 -7.68 -13.23 -0.36
C ALA A 99 -8.62 -14.35 -0.85
N ALA A 100 -9.51 -14.05 -1.80
CA ALA A 100 -10.37 -15.05 -2.41
C ALA A 100 -9.59 -16.03 -3.33
N ILE A 101 -8.59 -15.54 -4.05
CA ILE A 101 -7.69 -16.37 -4.88
C ILE A 101 -6.85 -17.29 -3.99
N ASP A 102 -6.25 -16.75 -2.92
CA ASP A 102 -5.47 -17.55 -1.96
C ASP A 102 -6.34 -18.63 -1.30
N LEU A 103 -7.57 -18.30 -0.89
CA LEU A 103 -8.51 -19.27 -0.31
C LEU A 103 -8.91 -20.37 -1.31
N ALA A 104 -9.21 -20.04 -2.56
CA ALA A 104 -9.52 -21.02 -3.60
C ALA A 104 -8.32 -21.94 -3.91
N THR A 105 -7.11 -21.39 -3.87
CA THR A 105 -5.85 -22.14 -4.05
C THR A 105 -5.65 -23.14 -2.92
N LEU A 106 -5.82 -22.71 -1.65
CA LEU A 106 -5.71 -23.56 -0.46
C LEU A 106 -6.84 -24.61 -0.34
N SER A 107 -8.01 -24.35 -0.95
CA SER A 107 -9.17 -25.26 -0.92
C SER A 107 -9.18 -26.26 -2.07
N SER A 108 -8.22 -26.19 -3.00
CA SER A 108 -8.12 -27.12 -4.13
C SER A 108 -7.42 -28.41 -3.67
N PRO A 109 -8.08 -29.59 -3.73
CA PRO A 109 -7.43 -30.83 -3.32
C PRO A 109 -6.26 -31.13 -4.27
N GLU A 110 -5.12 -31.47 -3.68
CA GLU A 110 -3.94 -31.92 -4.39
C GLU A 110 -4.30 -33.11 -5.30
N LYS A 111 -4.06 -32.97 -6.61
CA LYS A 111 -4.14 -34.12 -7.52
C LYS A 111 -2.95 -35.01 -7.23
N VAL A 112 -3.15 -35.97 -6.33
CA VAL A 112 -2.26 -37.13 -6.15
C VAL A 112 -2.22 -37.87 -7.48
N GLN A 113 -1.19 -37.58 -8.26
CA GLN A 113 -0.88 -38.21 -9.54
C GLN A 113 -0.20 -39.56 -9.24
N PRO A 114 -0.67 -40.68 -9.81
CA PRO A 114 -0.10 -42.01 -9.55
C PRO A 114 1.25 -42.23 -10.23
#